data_AF-A0A6N7G4T9-F1
#
_entry.id   AF-A0A6N7G4T9-F1
#
_cell.length_a   1.000
_cell.length_b   1.000
_cell.length_c   1.000
_cell.angle_alpha   90.00
_cell.angle_beta   90.00
_cell.angle_gamma   90.00
#
_symmetry.space_group_name_H-M   'P 1'
#
loop_
_entity.id
_entity.type
_entity.pdbx_description
1 polymer ?
#
loop_
_entity_poly.entity_id
_entity_poly.type
_entity_poly.pdbx_seq_one_letter_code
_entity_poly.pdbx_strand_id
1 'polypeptide(L)'
;MTRARAQLPANPMSISLAFTHRRLWWQTDDGDHMPERWDVSADVGRLVACPADHRHVGDIELVIADLRRKRNPLDSAELGEWALEFIAEAVIDPEYGRFAPELDALLSDGVARMVIVRGFHIVEAWRGHGLGALLIAGTLRSLARAARLAACRVAPDGFRNTTADRVSAELASVRIGAMLEKIGFVRWNGVHVIDLRDPALLDVRLDVLDQW
;
A
#
# COMPACT_ATOMS: atom_id res chain seq x y z
N MET A 1 -9.47 -12.83 -33.10
CA MET A 1 -8.41 -11.80 -33.09
C MET A 1 -7.74 -11.84 -31.73
N THR A 2 -6.63 -12.57 -31.63
CA THR A 2 -5.85 -12.73 -30.40
C THR A 2 -5.14 -11.41 -30.13
N ARG A 3 -5.55 -10.68 -29.09
CA ARG A 3 -4.91 -9.45 -28.65
C ARG A 3 -3.43 -9.78 -28.40
N ALA A 4 -2.51 -9.20 -29.18
CA ALA A 4 -1.08 -9.34 -28.92
C ALA A 4 -0.86 -8.96 -27.45
N ARG A 5 -0.34 -9.91 -26.65
CA ARG A 5 0.01 -9.67 -25.25
C ARG A 5 1.03 -8.53 -25.30
N ALA A 6 0.69 -7.35 -24.80
CA ALA A 6 1.64 -6.24 -24.75
C ALA A 6 2.90 -6.76 -24.06
N GLN A 7 4.04 -6.61 -24.70
CA GLN A 7 5.29 -7.10 -24.12
C GLN A 7 5.74 -6.07 -23.08
N LEU A 8 6.12 -6.54 -21.89
CA LEU A 8 6.63 -5.65 -20.85
C LEU A 8 7.93 -4.96 -21.30
N PRO A 9 8.18 -3.70 -20.90
CA PRO A 9 9.39 -2.98 -21.30
C PRO A 9 10.70 -3.62 -20.80
N ALA A 10 10.66 -4.37 -19.70
CA ALA A 10 11.76 -5.20 -19.21
C ALA A 10 11.23 -6.33 -18.31
N ASN A 11 12.13 -7.20 -17.84
CA ASN A 11 11.81 -8.27 -16.90
C ASN A 11 11.29 -7.68 -15.56
N PRO A 12 10.08 -8.03 -15.08
CA PRO A 12 9.56 -7.60 -13.77
C PRO A 12 10.49 -7.87 -12.59
N MET A 13 11.27 -8.95 -12.65
CA MET A 13 12.19 -9.34 -11.57
C MET A 13 13.39 -8.40 -11.43
N SER A 14 13.58 -7.49 -12.39
CA SER A 14 14.62 -6.46 -12.35
C SER A 14 14.17 -5.15 -11.69
N ILE A 15 12.90 -5.07 -11.28
CA ILE A 15 12.33 -3.89 -10.63
C ILE A 15 12.81 -3.85 -9.19
N SER A 16 13.40 -2.72 -8.80
CA SER A 16 13.78 -2.40 -7.43
C SER A 16 12.76 -1.44 -6.80
N LEU A 17 12.55 -1.57 -5.49
CA LEU A 17 11.75 -0.64 -4.70
C LEU A 17 12.67 0.26 -3.88
N ALA A 18 12.52 1.58 -4.03
CA ALA A 18 13.21 2.57 -3.22
C ALA A 18 12.23 3.22 -2.24
N PHE A 19 12.50 3.09 -0.93
CA PHE A 19 11.68 3.68 0.13
C PHE A 19 12.29 5.00 0.58
N THR A 20 11.51 6.08 0.50
CA THR A 20 11.94 7.43 0.87
C THR A 20 11.03 7.98 1.95
N HIS A 21 11.63 8.44 3.06
CA HIS A 21 10.98 9.21 4.09
C HIS A 21 11.79 10.47 4.33
N ARG A 22 11.11 11.62 4.32
CA ARG A 22 11.74 12.92 4.53
C ARG A 22 11.24 13.52 5.84
N ARG A 23 12.17 14.02 6.63
CA ARG A 23 11.91 14.78 7.85
C ARG A 23 12.73 16.05 7.86
N LEU A 24 12.20 17.05 8.55
CA LEU A 24 12.94 18.28 8.79
C LEU A 24 13.91 18.02 9.94
N TRP A 25 15.18 18.37 9.75
CA TRP A 25 16.25 18.07 10.72
C TRP A 25 16.01 18.68 12.13
N TRP A 26 15.19 19.72 12.22
CA TRP A 26 14.85 20.42 13.45
C TRP A 26 13.60 19.86 14.15
N GLN A 27 12.87 18.92 13.53
CA GLN A 27 11.83 18.17 14.22
C GLN A 27 12.52 17.25 15.24
N THR A 28 12.36 17.57 16.52
CA THR A 28 12.87 16.78 17.64
C THR A 28 11.97 15.58 17.91
N ASP A 29 12.44 14.65 18.75
CA ASP A 29 11.69 13.45 19.16
C ASP A 29 10.31 13.77 19.80
N ASP A 30 10.11 14.98 20.31
CA ASP A 30 8.81 15.47 20.83
C ASP A 30 7.80 15.84 19.72
N GLY A 31 8.30 16.08 18.49
CA GLY A 31 7.50 16.18 17.25
C GLY A 31 7.39 14.86 16.48
N ASP A 32 8.06 13.81 16.95
CA ASP A 32 8.14 12.45 16.37
C ASP A 32 6.90 11.60 16.68
N HIS A 33 5.78 12.29 16.86
CA HIS A 33 4.46 11.71 17.11
C HIS A 33 3.57 11.80 15.88
N MET A 34 4.03 12.49 14.82
CA MET A 34 3.32 12.58 13.56
C MET A 34 3.44 11.28 12.75
N PRO A 35 2.37 10.89 12.05
CA PRO A 35 2.43 9.82 11.06
C PRO A 35 3.56 10.03 10.06
N GLU A 36 4.32 8.98 9.79
CA GLU A 36 5.47 9.05 8.90
C GLU A 36 5.00 8.93 7.45
N ARG A 37 5.30 9.94 6.63
CA ARG A 37 5.05 9.87 5.19
C ARG A 37 6.19 9.16 4.48
N TRP A 38 5.83 8.15 3.70
CA TRP A 38 6.76 7.37 2.91
C TRP A 38 6.32 7.36 1.45
N ASP A 39 7.25 7.63 0.55
CA ASP A 39 7.09 7.45 -0.89
C ASP A 39 7.92 6.24 -1.32
N VAL A 40 7.30 5.32 -2.06
CA VAL A 40 7.97 4.12 -2.58
C VAL A 40 7.97 4.20 -4.09
N SER A 41 9.15 4.29 -4.69
CA SER A 41 9.29 4.31 -6.15
C SER A 41 9.76 2.95 -6.65
N ALA A 42 9.17 2.50 -7.75
CA ALA A 42 9.49 1.25 -8.42
C ALA A 42 10.19 1.54 -9.75
N ASP A 43 11.44 1.10 -9.87
CA ASP A 43 12.29 1.39 -11.04
C ASP A 43 13.08 0.18 -11.50
N VAL A 44 13.29 0.08 -12.81
CA VAL A 44 14.18 -0.90 -13.44
C VAL A 44 15.64 -0.43 -13.34
N GLY A 45 16.48 -1.29 -12.76
CA GLY A 45 17.90 -1.01 -12.56
C GLY A 45 18.65 -0.61 -13.84
N ARG A 46 19.59 0.34 -13.72
CA ARG A 46 20.31 0.94 -14.87
C ARG A 46 21.04 -0.06 -15.76
N LEU A 47 21.48 -1.19 -15.20
CA LEU A 47 22.21 -2.24 -15.90
C LEU A 47 21.31 -3.19 -16.70
N VAL A 48 20.00 -3.10 -16.53
CA VAL A 48 19.02 -3.94 -17.21
C VAL A 48 18.63 -3.28 -18.53
N ALA A 49 18.49 -4.10 -19.57
CA ALA A 49 17.97 -3.67 -20.87
C ALA A 49 16.53 -3.17 -20.72
N CYS A 50 16.35 -1.85 -20.79
CA CYS A 50 15.08 -1.16 -20.67
C CYS A 50 15.20 0.25 -21.30
N PRO A 51 14.25 0.67 -22.15
CA PRO A 51 14.19 2.05 -22.66
C PRO A 51 14.20 3.06 -21.52
N ALA A 52 14.96 4.16 -21.66
CA ALA A 52 15.17 5.12 -20.58
C ALA A 52 13.86 5.75 -20.06
N ASP A 53 12.93 6.00 -20.97
CA ASP A 53 11.57 6.53 -20.75
C ASP A 53 10.59 5.50 -20.14
N HIS A 54 10.98 4.23 -20.04
CA HIS A 54 10.19 3.17 -19.42
C HIS A 54 10.84 2.59 -18.17
N ARG A 55 11.93 3.18 -17.67
CA ARG A 55 12.60 2.67 -16.46
C ARG A 55 11.78 2.85 -15.21
N HIS A 56 11.01 3.93 -15.14
CA HIS A 56 10.08 4.15 -14.04
C HIS A 56 8.82 3.32 -14.24
N VAL A 57 8.46 2.53 -13.23
CA VAL A 57 7.34 1.58 -13.28
C VAL A 57 6.11 2.16 -12.58
N GLY A 58 6.31 2.84 -11.46
CA GLY A 58 5.23 3.41 -10.67
C GLY A 58 5.64 3.82 -9.26
N ASP A 59 4.69 4.40 -8.55
CA ASP A 59 4.88 4.92 -7.19
C ASP A 59 3.78 4.41 -6.26
N ILE A 60 4.10 4.29 -4.97
CA ILE A 60 3.17 3.97 -3.90
C ILE A 60 3.38 4.99 -2.77
N GLU A 61 2.29 5.63 -2.36
CA GLU A 61 2.29 6.59 -1.26
C GLU A 61 1.74 5.92 0.00
N LEU A 62 2.50 6.03 1.09
CA LEU A 62 2.20 5.38 2.35
C LEU A 62 2.27 6.38 3.51
N VAL A 63 1.49 6.10 4.54
CA VAL A 63 1.63 6.72 5.85
C VAL A 63 1.77 5.62 6.91
N ILE A 64 2.76 5.71 7.78
CA ILE A 64 2.91 4.78 8.91
C ILE A 64 2.51 5.48 10.20
N ALA A 65 1.48 4.96 10.86
CA ALA A 65 0.99 5.48 12.13
C ALA A 65 1.36 4.53 13.29
N ASP A 66 1.79 5.09 14.42
CA ASP A 66 1.89 4.37 15.68
C ASP A 66 0.59 4.57 16.47
N LEU A 67 0.07 3.47 17.00
CA LEU A 67 -1.27 3.39 17.58
C LEU A 67 -1.28 3.60 19.09
N ARG A 68 -0.12 3.84 19.72
CA ARG A 68 -0.01 4.02 21.18
C ARG A 68 -0.21 5.48 21.60
N ARG A 69 -1.06 5.72 22.61
CA ARG A 69 -1.71 7.00 23.01
C ARG A 69 -0.84 8.10 23.58
N LYS A 70 0.49 7.97 23.62
CA LYS A 70 1.33 9.19 23.74
C LYS A 70 1.23 10.08 22.50
N ARG A 71 0.48 9.64 21.49
CA ARG A 71 0.42 10.12 20.12
C ARG A 71 -1.05 10.33 19.80
N ASN A 72 -1.44 11.53 19.35
CA ASN A 72 -2.78 11.75 18.82
C ASN A 72 -2.71 11.69 17.28
N PRO A 73 -2.82 10.50 16.66
CA PRO A 73 -2.90 10.41 15.20
C PRO A 73 -4.07 11.24 14.64
N LEU A 74 -5.10 11.48 15.45
CA LEU A 74 -6.31 12.26 15.09
C LEU A 74 -6.06 13.73 14.72
N ASP A 75 -4.89 14.28 15.04
CA ASP A 75 -4.55 15.68 14.71
C ASP A 75 -3.70 15.82 13.43
N SER A 76 -3.41 14.72 12.72
CA SER A 76 -2.53 14.76 11.55
C SER A 76 -3.30 14.85 10.23
N ALA A 77 -3.15 15.99 9.53
CA ALA A 77 -3.62 16.18 8.16
C ALA A 77 -3.10 15.12 7.18
N GLU A 78 -1.95 14.47 7.47
CA GLU A 78 -1.33 13.46 6.61
C GLU A 78 -2.18 12.18 6.49
N LEU A 79 -2.94 11.81 7.53
CA LEU A 79 -3.75 10.59 7.53
C LEU A 79 -5.04 10.76 6.71
N GLY A 80 -5.58 11.97 6.66
CA GLY A 80 -6.90 12.23 6.09
C GLY A 80 -8.05 11.61 6.88
N GLU A 81 -9.24 12.17 6.71
CA GLU A 81 -10.45 11.91 7.52
C GLU A 81 -10.77 10.42 7.70
N TRP A 82 -10.81 9.66 6.60
CA TRP A 82 -11.20 8.25 6.66
C TRP A 82 -10.26 7.37 7.49
N ALA A 83 -8.96 7.69 7.48
CA ALA A 83 -7.98 6.88 8.21
C ALA A 83 -8.06 7.18 9.70
N LEU A 84 -8.43 8.43 10.07
CA LEU A 84 -8.68 8.80 11.46
C LEU A 84 -9.90 8.07 12.01
N GLU A 85 -11.01 8.07 11.25
CA GLU A 85 -12.23 7.33 11.58
C GLU A 85 -11.93 5.84 11.75
N PHE A 86 -11.23 5.25 10.77
CA PHE A 86 -10.83 3.85 10.83
C PHE A 86 -9.95 3.54 12.05
N ILE A 87 -8.96 4.38 12.38
CA ILE A 87 -8.11 4.17 13.57
C ILE A 87 -8.95 4.24 14.85
N ALA A 88 -9.87 5.21 14.94
CA ALA A 88 -10.73 5.39 16.10
C ALA A 88 -11.64 4.17 16.35
N GLU A 89 -12.10 3.51 15.28
CA GLU A 89 -12.88 2.27 15.38
C GLU A 89 -11.99 1.04 15.61
N ALA A 90 -10.85 0.97 14.94
CA ALA A 90 -9.96 -0.17 14.95
C ALA A 90 -9.21 -0.34 16.27
N VAL A 91 -8.93 0.75 17.00
CA VAL A 91 -8.09 0.75 18.22
C VAL A 91 -8.94 1.01 19.45
N ILE A 92 -9.20 -0.04 20.24
CA ILE A 92 -10.06 0.03 21.44
C ILE A 92 -9.31 0.51 22.69
N ASP A 93 -8.00 0.25 22.74
CA ASP A 93 -7.14 0.67 23.84
C ASP A 93 -5.91 1.35 23.25
N PRO A 94 -6.01 2.66 23.02
CA PRO A 94 -4.90 3.38 22.45
C PRO A 94 -3.69 3.38 23.37
N GLU A 95 -3.80 3.24 24.70
CA GLU A 95 -2.60 3.30 25.57
C GLU A 95 -1.60 2.21 25.21
N TYR A 96 -2.13 1.02 24.90
CA TYR A 96 -1.35 -0.14 24.49
C TYR A 96 -1.40 -0.39 22.97
N GLY A 97 -2.15 0.42 22.22
CA GLY A 97 -2.35 0.27 20.77
C GLY A 97 -3.04 -1.05 20.41
N ARG A 98 -3.99 -1.51 21.24
CA ARG A 98 -4.71 -2.78 21.01
C ARG A 98 -5.87 -2.57 20.05
N PHE A 99 -5.97 -3.49 19.10
CA PHE A 99 -7.06 -3.50 18.15
C PHE A 99 -8.36 -4.05 18.76
N ALA A 100 -9.49 -3.70 18.14
CA ALA A 100 -10.76 -4.34 18.39
C ALA A 100 -10.61 -5.86 18.23
N PRO A 101 -11.23 -6.70 19.09
CA PRO A 101 -10.97 -8.14 19.11
C PRO A 101 -11.19 -8.84 17.77
N GLU A 102 -12.21 -8.42 17.02
CA GLU A 102 -12.53 -8.97 15.70
C GLU A 102 -11.42 -8.70 14.68
N LEU A 103 -10.82 -7.51 14.73
CA LEU A 103 -9.69 -7.16 13.86
C LEU A 103 -8.41 -7.83 14.36
N ASP A 104 -8.17 -7.84 15.68
CA ASP A 104 -6.98 -8.45 16.27
C ASP A 104 -6.87 -9.95 15.98
N ALA A 105 -8.01 -10.65 15.92
CA ALA A 105 -8.08 -12.07 15.55
C ALA A 105 -7.61 -12.37 14.11
N LEU A 106 -7.58 -11.36 13.24
CA LEU A 106 -7.09 -11.47 11.86
C LEU A 106 -5.58 -11.21 11.75
N LEU A 107 -4.93 -10.79 12.83
CA LEU A 107 -3.56 -10.26 12.80
C LEU A 107 -2.64 -11.07 13.70
N SER A 108 -1.50 -11.50 13.16
CA SER A 108 -0.41 -12.07 13.94
C SER A 108 0.16 -11.05 14.92
N ASP A 109 0.69 -11.50 16.06
CA ASP A 109 1.34 -10.62 17.04
C ASP A 109 2.42 -9.72 16.41
N GLY A 110 2.48 -8.45 16.81
CA GLY A 110 3.43 -7.51 16.22
C GLY A 110 3.44 -6.15 16.88
N VAL A 111 4.20 -5.24 16.28
CA VAL A 111 4.28 -3.85 16.73
C VAL A 111 2.94 -3.14 16.51
N ALA A 112 2.51 -2.32 17.46
CA ALA A 112 1.28 -1.53 17.38
C ALA A 112 1.41 -0.34 16.40
N ARG A 113 1.79 -0.63 15.17
CA ARG A 113 1.94 0.31 14.07
C ARG A 113 1.18 -0.21 12.86
N MET A 114 0.58 0.70 12.09
CA MET A 114 -0.12 0.38 10.86
C MET A 114 0.45 1.15 9.68
N VAL A 115 0.39 0.55 8.49
CA VAL A 115 0.65 1.18 7.21
C VAL A 115 -0.69 1.56 6.58
N ILE A 116 -0.83 2.79 6.14
CA ILE A 116 -1.99 3.27 5.39
C ILE A 116 -1.54 3.51 3.96
N VAL A 117 -2.09 2.75 3.02
CA VAL A 117 -1.85 2.93 1.59
C VAL A 117 -2.73 4.10 1.12
N ARG A 118 -2.09 5.22 0.77
CA ARG A 118 -2.76 6.46 0.36
C ARG A 118 -3.07 6.47 -1.12
N GLY A 119 -2.14 5.96 -1.91
CA GLY A 119 -2.24 5.92 -3.36
C GLY A 119 -1.23 4.98 -3.95
N PHE A 120 -1.50 4.54 -5.16
CA PHE A 120 -0.50 3.86 -5.99
C PHE A 120 -0.79 4.18 -7.44
N HIS A 121 0.28 4.25 -8.22
CA HIS A 121 0.24 4.54 -9.64
C HIS A 121 1.17 3.58 -10.37
N ILE A 122 0.72 3.08 -11.52
CA ILE A 122 1.57 2.33 -12.45
C ILE A 122 1.61 3.12 -13.74
N VAL A 123 2.80 3.32 -14.29
CA VAL A 123 3.01 3.98 -15.59
C VAL A 123 2.36 3.15 -16.69
N GLU A 124 1.76 3.80 -17.69
CA GLU A 124 0.94 3.16 -18.72
C GLU A 124 1.62 1.97 -19.41
N ALA A 125 2.90 2.12 -19.76
CA ALA A 125 3.71 1.08 -20.41
C ALA A 125 3.82 -0.24 -19.60
N TRP A 126 3.55 -0.20 -18.30
CA TRP A 126 3.65 -1.32 -17.37
C TRP A 126 2.27 -1.87 -16.94
N ARG A 127 1.17 -1.23 -17.35
CA ARG A 127 -0.19 -1.63 -16.94
C ARG A 127 -0.66 -2.90 -17.66
N GLY A 128 -1.61 -3.61 -17.03
CA GLY A 128 -2.26 -4.78 -17.62
C GLY A 128 -1.54 -6.12 -17.36
N HIS A 129 -0.46 -6.10 -16.58
CA HIS A 129 0.38 -7.27 -16.29
C HIS A 129 0.37 -7.72 -14.83
N GLY A 130 -0.58 -7.23 -14.03
CA GLY A 130 -0.67 -7.58 -12.60
C GLY A 130 0.39 -6.94 -11.70
N LEU A 131 1.22 -6.04 -12.23
CA LEU A 131 2.31 -5.41 -11.47
C LEU A 131 1.84 -4.63 -10.24
N GLY A 132 0.66 -4.01 -10.26
CA GLY A 132 0.13 -3.30 -9.09
C GLY A 132 0.03 -4.20 -7.86
N ALA A 133 -0.47 -5.43 -8.03
CA ALA A 133 -0.55 -6.43 -6.96
C ALA A 133 0.84 -6.79 -6.41
N LEU A 134 1.81 -7.01 -7.30
CA LEU A 134 3.18 -7.37 -6.92
C LEU A 134 3.90 -6.26 -6.18
N LEU A 135 3.80 -5.02 -6.67
CA LEU A 135 4.49 -3.88 -6.07
C LEU A 135 3.89 -3.54 -4.72
N ILE A 136 2.56 -3.59 -4.57
CA ILE A 136 1.91 -3.42 -3.27
C ILE A 136 2.36 -4.55 -2.33
N ALA A 137 2.29 -5.81 -2.76
CA ALA A 137 2.67 -6.93 -1.90
C ALA A 137 4.15 -6.88 -1.48
N GLY A 138 5.06 -6.60 -2.41
CA GLY A 138 6.48 -6.41 -2.13
C GLY A 138 6.78 -5.22 -1.22
N THR A 139 6.03 -4.14 -1.38
CA THR A 139 6.13 -2.94 -0.53
C THR A 139 5.71 -3.24 0.89
N LEU A 140 4.51 -3.78 1.08
CA LEU A 140 3.95 -4.12 2.39
C LEU A 140 4.78 -5.18 3.10
N ARG A 141 5.26 -6.19 2.37
CA ARG A 141 6.12 -7.23 2.94
C ARG A 141 7.44 -6.67 3.47
N SER A 142 8.02 -5.67 2.79
CA SER A 142 9.24 -4.99 3.26
C SER A 142 9.02 -4.25 4.58
N LEU A 143 7.78 -3.85 4.87
CA LEU A 143 7.38 -3.14 6.09
C LEU A 143 6.89 -4.06 7.23
N ALA A 144 6.86 -5.39 7.03
CA ALA A 144 6.34 -6.36 8.02
C ALA A 144 7.11 -6.41 9.36
N ARG A 145 8.30 -5.80 9.42
CA ARG A 145 9.06 -5.62 10.66
C ARG A 145 8.76 -4.29 11.35
N ALA A 146 8.30 -3.30 10.60
CA ALA A 146 8.05 -1.93 11.08
C ALA A 146 6.59 -1.69 11.46
N ALA A 147 5.67 -2.50 10.95
CA ALA A 147 4.24 -2.44 11.22
C ALA A 147 3.63 -3.84 11.30
N ARG A 148 2.41 -3.93 11.86
CA ARG A 148 1.63 -5.18 11.97
C ARG A 148 0.54 -5.26 10.91
N LEU A 149 -0.18 -4.15 10.70
CA LEU A 149 -1.34 -4.09 9.82
C LEU A 149 -1.09 -3.15 8.64
N ALA A 150 -1.65 -3.44 7.47
CA ALA A 150 -1.86 -2.45 6.43
C ALA A 150 -3.35 -2.22 6.18
N ALA A 151 -3.73 -0.96 5.91
CA ALA A 151 -5.08 -0.53 5.61
C ALA A 151 -5.12 0.28 4.32
N CYS A 152 -6.13 0.04 3.49
CA CYS A 152 -6.37 0.75 2.24
C CYS A 152 -7.87 0.96 2.02
N ARG A 153 -8.30 2.23 1.88
CA ARG A 153 -9.67 2.54 1.47
C ARG A 153 -9.73 2.68 -0.05
N VAL A 154 -10.53 1.82 -0.67
CA VAL A 154 -10.82 1.89 -2.11
C VAL A 154 -12.22 2.44 -2.28
N ALA A 155 -12.34 3.65 -2.79
CA ALA A 155 -13.62 4.31 -3.04
C ALA A 155 -13.60 5.00 -4.42
N PRO A 156 -14.73 5.10 -5.14
CA PRO A 156 -14.81 5.76 -6.44
C PRO A 156 -14.25 7.19 -6.44
N ASP A 157 -14.39 7.89 -5.31
CA ASP A 157 -13.90 9.26 -5.15
C ASP A 157 -12.38 9.39 -5.35
N GLY A 158 -11.62 8.34 -5.04
CA GLY A 158 -10.17 8.28 -5.31
C GLY A 158 -9.81 8.22 -6.79
N PHE A 159 -10.78 7.97 -7.68
CA PHE A 159 -10.56 7.81 -9.12
C PHE A 159 -11.13 8.96 -9.96
N ARG A 160 -11.85 9.92 -9.34
CA ARG A 160 -12.52 11.01 -10.07
C ARG A 160 -11.59 11.83 -10.96
N ASN A 161 -10.32 11.97 -10.58
CA ASN A 161 -9.32 12.73 -11.34
C ASN A 161 -8.58 11.90 -12.42
N THR A 162 -8.76 10.58 -12.43
CA THR A 162 -8.03 9.66 -13.33
C THR A 162 -8.94 8.93 -14.31
N THR A 163 -10.26 9.04 -14.15
CA THR A 163 -11.27 8.41 -15.01
C THR A 163 -12.18 9.44 -15.66
N ALA A 164 -12.69 9.12 -16.85
CA ALA A 164 -13.52 10.04 -17.65
C ALA A 164 -14.90 10.32 -17.02
N ASP A 165 -15.45 9.38 -16.25
CA ASP A 165 -16.81 9.45 -15.73
C ASP A 165 -16.98 8.63 -14.44
N ARG A 166 -18.13 8.80 -13.77
CA ARG A 166 -18.47 8.12 -12.52
C ARG A 166 -18.51 6.60 -12.64
N VAL A 167 -19.05 6.05 -13.73
CA VAL A 167 -19.13 4.59 -13.93
C VAL A 167 -17.73 4.02 -14.09
N SER A 168 -16.85 4.72 -14.80
CA SER A 168 -15.43 4.36 -14.92
C SER A 168 -14.72 4.38 -13.57
N ALA A 169 -14.99 5.37 -12.70
CA ALA A 169 -14.47 5.43 -11.34
C ALA A 169 -14.97 4.27 -10.45
N GLU A 170 -16.26 3.94 -10.53
CA GLU A 170 -16.86 2.82 -9.81
C GLU A 170 -16.22 1.48 -10.26
N LEU A 171 -16.11 1.24 -11.56
CA LEU A 171 -15.45 0.05 -12.09
C LEU A 171 -13.97 -0.05 -11.70
N ALA A 172 -13.25 1.08 -11.71
CA ALA A 172 -11.87 1.13 -11.24
C ALA A 172 -11.78 0.74 -9.76
N SER A 173 -12.65 1.28 -8.90
CA SER A 173 -12.69 0.95 -7.48
C SER A 173 -12.95 -0.54 -7.23
N VAL A 174 -13.87 -1.16 -7.99
CA VAL A 174 -14.17 -2.59 -7.88
C VAL A 174 -12.96 -3.44 -8.30
N ARG A 175 -12.29 -3.07 -9.40
CA ARG A 175 -11.10 -3.78 -9.88
C ARG A 175 -9.94 -3.71 -8.89
N ILE A 176 -9.71 -2.54 -8.29
CA ILE A 176 -8.66 -2.39 -7.29
C ILE A 176 -9.00 -3.15 -6.01
N GLY A 177 -10.25 -3.09 -5.53
CA GLY A 177 -10.69 -3.90 -4.39
C GLY A 177 -10.46 -5.40 -4.63
N ALA A 178 -10.89 -5.92 -5.78
CA ALA A 178 -10.68 -7.32 -6.15
C ALA A 178 -9.18 -7.69 -6.26
N MET A 179 -8.34 -6.76 -6.73
CA MET A 179 -6.89 -6.96 -6.77
C MET A 179 -6.29 -7.06 -5.36
N LEU A 180 -6.72 -6.20 -4.42
CA LEU A 180 -6.28 -6.25 -3.03
C LEU A 180 -6.72 -7.55 -2.36
N GLU A 181 -7.97 -7.95 -2.54
CA GLU A 181 -8.51 -9.20 -2.00
C GLU A 181 -7.72 -10.42 -2.52
N LYS A 182 -7.30 -10.40 -3.80
CA LYS A 182 -6.47 -11.46 -4.38
C LYS A 182 -5.09 -11.59 -3.72
N ILE A 183 -4.54 -10.51 -3.18
CA ILE A 183 -3.24 -10.53 -2.48
C ILE A 183 -3.37 -10.69 -0.96
N GLY A 184 -4.55 -11.09 -0.47
CA GLY A 184 -4.79 -11.45 0.93
C GLY A 184 -5.52 -10.39 1.76
N PHE A 185 -5.89 -9.24 1.19
CA PHE A 185 -6.67 -8.27 1.96
C PHE A 185 -8.08 -8.79 2.23
N VAL A 186 -8.59 -8.48 3.42
CA VAL A 186 -9.98 -8.70 3.81
C VAL A 186 -10.67 -7.38 4.09
N ARG A 187 -11.99 -7.34 3.99
CA ARG A 187 -12.75 -6.12 4.31
C ARG A 187 -13.12 -6.09 5.79
N TRP A 188 -12.84 -4.97 6.44
CA TRP A 188 -13.27 -4.66 7.80
C TRP A 188 -13.77 -3.22 7.84
N ASN A 189 -15.02 -3.00 8.23
CA ASN A 189 -15.70 -1.68 8.23
C ASN A 189 -15.49 -0.84 6.94
N GLY A 190 -15.58 -1.49 5.77
CA GLY A 190 -15.44 -0.81 4.48
C GLY A 190 -13.99 -0.45 4.09
N VAL A 191 -13.00 -0.85 4.88
CA VAL A 191 -11.57 -0.71 4.60
C VAL A 191 -10.97 -2.07 4.28
N HIS A 192 -10.08 -2.14 3.30
CA HIS A 192 -9.31 -3.35 3.03
C HIS A 192 -8.14 -3.39 4.01
N VAL A 193 -8.05 -4.45 4.80
CA VAL A 193 -7.01 -4.66 5.81
C VAL A 193 -6.25 -5.95 5.54
N ILE A 194 -4.96 -5.99 5.89
CA ILE A 194 -4.14 -7.19 5.82
C ILE A 194 -3.08 -7.21 6.92
N ASP A 195 -2.80 -8.39 7.47
CA ASP A 195 -1.60 -8.63 8.26
C ASP A 195 -0.36 -8.53 7.37
N LEU A 196 0.63 -7.71 7.73
CA LEU A 196 1.87 -7.61 6.96
C LEU A 196 2.71 -8.90 6.97
N ARG A 197 2.38 -9.83 7.86
CA ARG A 197 2.96 -11.17 7.92
C ARG A 197 2.15 -12.23 7.20
N ASP A 198 1.02 -11.87 6.58
CA ASP A 198 0.22 -12.80 5.80
C ASP A 198 1.07 -13.46 4.68
N PRO A 199 1.06 -14.80 4.57
CA PRO A 199 1.81 -15.52 3.54
C PRO A 199 1.39 -15.16 2.11
N ALA A 200 0.14 -14.73 1.87
CA ALA A 200 -0.34 -14.34 0.55
C ALA A 200 0.49 -13.20 -0.08
N LEU A 201 1.07 -12.32 0.76
CA LEU A 201 1.98 -11.26 0.30
C LEU A 201 3.30 -11.81 -0.28
N LEU A 202 3.71 -13.01 0.12
CA LEU A 202 4.86 -13.70 -0.45
C LEU A 202 4.47 -14.55 -1.66
N ASP A 203 3.35 -15.28 -1.57
CA ASP A 203 2.91 -16.22 -2.61
C ASP A 203 2.72 -15.51 -3.96
N VAL A 204 2.13 -14.31 -3.94
CA VAL A 204 1.95 -13.47 -5.14
C VAL A 204 3.28 -13.17 -5.85
N ARG A 205 4.38 -13.05 -5.10
CA ARG A 205 5.72 -12.81 -5.68
C ARG A 205 6.33 -14.09 -6.26
N LEU A 206 6.02 -15.24 -5.66
CA LEU A 206 6.48 -16.55 -6.14
C LEU A 206 5.76 -16.94 -7.44
N ASP A 207 4.45 -16.69 -7.53
CA ASP A 207 3.66 -16.96 -8.75
C ASP A 207 4.22 -16.28 -10.00
N VAL A 208 4.89 -15.13 -9.84
CA VAL A 208 5.52 -14.40 -10.93
C VAL A 208 6.89 -14.93 -11.28
N LEU A 209 7.63 -15.45 -10.32
CA LEU A 209 8.87 -16.19 -10.60
C LEU A 209 8.58 -17.42 -11.46
N ASP A 210 7.46 -18.10 -11.24
CA ASP A 210 7.10 -19.31 -12.01
C ASP A 210 6.59 -19.01 -13.43
N GLN A 211 6.22 -17.76 -13.73
CA GLN A 211 5.65 -17.35 -15.01
C GLN A 211 6.68 -16.77 -16.00
N TRP A 212 7.93 -16.57 -15.58
CA TRP A 212 8.99 -15.91 -16.34
C TRP A 212 10.27 -16.73 -16.39
#